data_AF-A0A4Q1VWP2-F1
#
_entry.id   AF-A0A4Q1VWP2-F1
#
_cell.length_a   1.000
_cell.length_b   1.000
_cell.length_c   1.000
_cell.angle_alpha   90.00
_cell.angle_beta   90.00
_cell.angle_gamma   90.00
#
_symmetry.space_group_name_H-M   'P 1'
#
loop_
_entity.id
_entity.type
_entity.pdbx_description
1 polymer ?
#
loop_
_entity_poly.entity_id
_entity_poly.type
_entity_poly.pdbx_seq_one_letter_code
_entity_poly.pdbx_strand_id
1 'polypeptide(L)'
;MLAAAAALMITSVQAQDAAIEDLIRSIAHSQGVLSATQAICDVTPPASDRHRLTNILMKRDGKFMARVLIQVRDQTEVQYKLFGSGPCTQQVVVLMRGSANMLKDDLDELERRLSR
;
A
#
# COMPACT_ATOMS: atom_id res chain seq x y z
N MET A 1 -31.34 -17.32 -21.33
CA MET A 1 -30.11 -17.49 -20.52
C MET A 1 -29.14 -16.28 -20.60
N LEU A 2 -29.61 -15.03 -20.75
CA LEU A 2 -28.71 -13.86 -20.81
C LEU A 2 -28.51 -13.12 -19.47
N ALA A 3 -29.40 -13.29 -18.49
CA ALA A 3 -29.35 -12.55 -17.23
C ALA A 3 -28.22 -12.99 -16.28
N ALA A 4 -27.76 -14.23 -16.36
CA ALA A 4 -26.73 -14.76 -15.47
C ALA A 4 -25.32 -14.21 -15.77
N ALA A 5 -25.03 -13.88 -17.04
CA ALA A 5 -23.72 -13.36 -17.42
C ALA A 5 -23.50 -11.90 -16.95
N ALA A 6 -24.53 -11.06 -17.02
CA ALA A 6 -24.44 -9.68 -16.54
C ALA A 6 -24.27 -9.60 -15.01
N ALA A 7 -24.98 -10.45 -14.27
CA ALA A 7 -24.82 -10.54 -12.82
C ALA A 7 -23.42 -11.03 -12.40
N LEU A 8 -22.84 -12.01 -13.12
CA LEU A 8 -21.46 -12.47 -12.88
C LEU A 8 -20.41 -11.39 -13.20
N MET A 9 -20.61 -10.61 -14.27
CA MET A 9 -19.69 -9.53 -14.62
C MET A 9 -19.72 -8.41 -13.56
N ILE A 10 -20.90 -8.02 -13.08
CA ILE A 10 -21.05 -6.97 -12.06
C ILE A 10 -20.42 -7.39 -10.72
N THR A 11 -20.62 -8.63 -10.28
CA THR A 11 -19.99 -9.12 -9.03
C THR A 11 -18.48 -9.22 -9.16
N SER A 12 -17.96 -9.56 -10.35
CA SER A 12 -16.51 -9.66 -10.58
C SER A 12 -15.80 -8.31 -10.52
N VAL A 13 -16.42 -7.23 -11.01
CA VAL A 13 -15.85 -5.87 -10.97
C VAL A 13 -15.82 -5.35 -9.53
N GLN A 14 -16.93 -5.50 -8.79
CA GLN A 14 -16.98 -5.07 -7.39
C GLN A 14 -15.98 -5.81 -6.50
N ALA A 15 -15.77 -7.10 -6.74
CA ALA A 15 -14.76 -7.89 -6.03
C ALA A 15 -13.32 -7.47 -6.39
N GLN A 16 -13.06 -7.06 -7.64
CA GLN A 16 -11.77 -6.52 -8.04
C GLN A 16 -11.50 -5.16 -7.41
N ASP A 17 -12.49 -4.28 -7.38
CA ASP A 17 -12.39 -2.96 -6.76
C ASP A 17 -12.11 -3.08 -5.26
N ALA A 18 -12.85 -3.95 -4.55
CA ALA A 18 -12.62 -4.20 -3.12
C ALA A 18 -11.20 -4.73 -2.87
N ALA A 19 -10.72 -5.67 -3.68
CA ALA A 19 -9.37 -6.22 -3.52
C ALA A 19 -8.27 -5.19 -3.84
N ILE A 20 -8.49 -4.28 -4.81
CA ILE A 20 -7.58 -3.16 -5.08
C ILE A 20 -7.56 -2.20 -3.89
N GLU A 21 -8.71 -1.89 -3.30
CA GLU A 21 -8.80 -1.05 -2.11
C GLU A 21 -8.08 -1.64 -0.89
N ASP A 22 -8.21 -2.96 -0.68
CA ASP A 22 -7.50 -3.67 0.39
C ASP A 22 -5.97 -3.64 0.17
N LEU A 23 -5.51 -3.85 -1.08
CA LEU A 23 -4.09 -3.73 -1.42
C LEU A 23 -3.56 -2.32 -1.18
N ILE A 24 -4.30 -1.28 -1.58
CA ILE A 24 -3.94 0.11 -1.32
C ILE A 24 -3.81 0.36 0.19
N ARG A 25 -4.72 -0.20 0.99
CA ARG A 25 -4.67 -0.07 2.45
C ARG A 25 -3.43 -0.74 3.04
N SER A 26 -3.07 -1.93 2.56
CA SER A 26 -1.87 -2.66 2.98
C SER A 26 -0.58 -1.95 2.58
N ILE A 27 -0.52 -1.41 1.35
CA ILE A 27 0.61 -0.59 0.86
C ILE A 27 0.76 0.67 1.72
N ALA A 28 -0.34 1.38 1.96
CA ALA A 28 -0.34 2.59 2.79
C ALA A 28 0.15 2.30 4.21
N HIS A 29 -0.30 1.19 4.81
CA HIS A 29 0.16 0.73 6.11
C HIS A 29 1.67 0.44 6.10
N SER A 30 2.15 -0.36 5.15
CA SER A 30 3.55 -0.73 5.04
C SER A 30 4.47 0.47 4.82
N GLN A 31 4.07 1.43 3.96
CA GLN A 31 4.81 2.69 3.80
C GLN A 31 4.84 3.54 5.06
N GLY A 32 3.73 3.60 5.80
CA GLY A 32 3.65 4.30 7.07
C GLY A 32 4.60 3.71 8.11
N VAL A 33 4.61 2.38 8.25
CA VAL A 33 5.51 1.68 9.17
C VAL A 33 6.96 1.90 8.78
N LEU A 34 7.32 1.74 7.50
CA LEU A 34 8.69 1.99 7.02
C LEU A 34 9.15 3.41 7.31
N SER A 35 8.30 4.41 7.07
CA SER A 35 8.64 5.83 7.27
C SER A 35 8.81 6.15 8.76
N ALA A 36 7.92 5.61 9.61
CA ALA A 36 7.97 5.79 11.06
C ALA A 36 9.18 5.08 11.69
N THR A 37 9.46 3.85 11.27
CA THR A 37 10.60 3.07 11.79
C THR A 37 11.95 3.59 11.29
N GLN A 38 12.03 4.11 10.06
CA GLN A 38 13.22 4.82 9.56
C GLN A 38 13.60 6.00 10.47
N ALA A 39 12.61 6.79 10.89
CA ALA A 39 12.86 7.96 11.75
C ALA A 39 13.41 7.59 13.14
N ILE A 40 13.13 6.37 13.61
CA ILE A 40 13.58 5.87 14.92
C ILE A 40 14.93 5.15 14.82
N CYS A 41 15.09 4.33 13.79
CA CYS A 41 16.22 3.42 13.67
C CYS A 41 17.37 3.95 12.80
N ASP A 42 17.19 5.08 12.12
CA ASP A 42 18.13 5.64 11.13
C ASP A 42 18.55 4.61 10.05
N VAL A 43 17.69 3.61 9.82
CA VAL A 43 17.87 2.62 8.75
C VAL A 43 16.99 3.02 7.59
N THR A 44 17.62 3.32 6.46
CA THR A 44 16.90 3.69 5.24
C THR A 44 16.50 2.42 4.47
N PRO A 45 15.20 2.12 4.33
CA PRO A 45 14.75 1.01 3.48
C PRO A 45 15.02 1.34 2.00
N PRO A 46 15.11 0.32 1.11
CA PRO A 46 15.34 0.54 -0.32
C PRO A 46 14.34 1.54 -0.91
N ALA A 47 14.85 2.61 -1.53
CA ALA A 47 14.00 3.67 -2.11
C ALA A 47 13.17 3.19 -3.31
N SER A 48 13.60 2.11 -3.98
CA SER A 48 12.96 1.58 -5.19
C SER A 48 11.48 1.26 -4.98
N ASP A 49 11.13 0.56 -3.90
CA ASP A 49 9.75 0.13 -3.66
C ASP A 49 8.86 1.28 -3.18
N ARG A 50 9.44 2.24 -2.45
CA ARG A 50 8.73 3.45 -2.01
C ARG A 50 8.22 4.29 -3.18
N HIS A 51 9.00 4.39 -4.24
CA HIS A 51 8.63 5.18 -5.43
C HIS A 51 7.82 4.39 -6.47
N ARG A 52 7.80 3.05 -6.39
CA ARG A 52 7.05 2.20 -7.33
C ARG A 52 5.55 2.49 -7.32
N LEU A 53 4.96 2.78 -6.17
CA LEU A 53 3.52 3.11 -6.09
C LEU A 53 3.17 4.28 -7.01
N THR A 54 3.89 5.39 -6.92
CA THR A 54 3.63 6.57 -7.76
C THR A 54 3.71 6.23 -9.24
N ASN A 55 4.71 5.45 -9.65
CA ASN A 55 4.85 5.01 -11.04
C ASN A 55 3.69 4.12 -11.52
N ILE A 56 3.17 3.24 -10.65
CA ILE A 56 1.98 2.42 -10.94
C ILE A 56 0.75 3.34 -11.09
N LEU A 57 0.58 4.29 -10.18
CA LEU A 57 -0.58 5.19 -10.16
C LEU A 57 -0.61 6.21 -11.30
N MET A 58 0.56 6.66 -11.80
CA MET A 58 0.64 7.57 -12.95
C MET A 58 0.03 7.00 -14.23
N LYS A 59 -0.16 5.69 -14.30
CA LYS A 59 -0.84 5.01 -15.41
C LYS A 59 -2.38 5.02 -15.28
N ARG A 60 -2.93 5.63 -14.23
CA ARG A 60 -4.36 5.66 -13.90
C ARG A 60 -4.93 7.09 -13.93
N ASP A 61 -6.25 7.21 -13.79
CA ASP A 61 -6.91 8.50 -13.75
C ASP A 61 -6.52 9.31 -12.50
N GLY A 62 -6.56 10.63 -12.63
CA GLY A 62 -6.13 11.55 -11.57
C GLY A 62 -6.97 11.46 -10.29
N LYS A 63 -8.24 11.04 -10.36
CA LYS A 63 -9.10 10.91 -9.17
C LYS A 63 -8.69 9.68 -8.35
N PHE A 64 -8.47 8.54 -9.01
CA PHE A 64 -7.96 7.33 -8.38
C PHE A 64 -6.61 7.61 -7.72
N MET A 65 -5.67 8.23 -8.44
CA MET A 65 -4.35 8.59 -7.89
C MET A 65 -4.48 9.47 -6.64
N ALA A 66 -5.27 10.55 -6.70
CA ALA A 66 -5.45 11.46 -5.58
C ALA A 66 -6.00 10.74 -4.32
N ARG A 67 -6.98 9.85 -4.50
CA ARG A 67 -7.55 9.05 -3.40
C ARG A 67 -6.50 8.17 -2.75
N VAL A 68 -5.68 7.47 -3.53
CA VAL A 68 -4.62 6.60 -3.00
C VAL A 68 -3.59 7.42 -2.22
N LEU A 69 -3.16 8.57 -2.76
CA LEU A 69 -2.17 9.43 -2.10
C LEU A 69 -2.67 9.97 -0.76
N ILE A 70 -3.95 10.34 -0.65
CA ILE A 70 -4.56 10.76 0.62
C ILE A 70 -4.51 9.60 1.62
N GLN A 71 -4.91 8.40 1.22
CA GLN A 71 -4.92 7.23 2.10
C GLN A 71 -3.51 6.86 2.60
N VAL A 72 -2.50 6.95 1.73
CA VAL A 72 -1.09 6.74 2.09
C VAL A 72 -0.62 7.78 3.10
N ARG A 73 -0.91 9.06 2.87
CA ARG A 73 -0.57 10.14 3.80
C ARG A 73 -1.22 9.91 5.18
N ASP A 74 -2.52 9.66 5.21
CA ASP A 74 -3.27 9.52 6.46
C ASP A 74 -2.77 8.31 7.28
N GLN A 75 -2.47 7.18 6.62
CA GLN A 75 -1.85 6.03 7.29
C GLN A 75 -0.44 6.34 7.80
N THR A 76 0.36 7.08 7.03
CA THR A 76 1.70 7.48 7.43
C THR A 76 1.67 8.32 8.71
N GLU A 77 0.77 9.30 8.79
CA GLU A 77 0.57 10.10 10.01
C GLU A 77 0.15 9.26 11.22
N VAL A 78 -0.74 8.27 11.02
CA VAL A 78 -1.14 7.34 12.09
C VAL A 78 0.06 6.54 12.58
N GLN A 79 0.86 5.97 11.69
CA GLN A 79 2.03 5.19 12.09
C GLN A 79 3.06 6.06 12.82
N TYR A 80 3.34 7.28 12.34
CA TYR A 80 4.22 8.21 13.07
C TYR A 80 3.76 8.47 14.51
N LYS A 81 2.45 8.65 14.73
CA LYS A 81 1.89 8.83 16.08
C LYS A 81 2.01 7.57 16.94
N LEU A 82 1.85 6.38 16.36
CA LEU A 82 1.93 5.09 17.06
C LEU A 82 3.36 4.72 17.46
N PHE A 83 4.33 4.93 16.57
CA PHE A 83 5.73 4.57 16.81
C PHE A 83 6.45 5.56 17.75
N GLY A 84 6.02 6.83 17.77
CA GLY A 84 6.56 7.85 18.68
C GLY A 84 8.07 8.08 18.53
N SER A 85 8.69 8.74 19.52
CA SER A 85 10.14 8.94 19.63
C SER A 85 10.83 7.85 20.47
N GLY A 86 10.30 6.62 20.41
CA GLY A 86 10.82 5.49 21.17
C GLY A 86 12.21 5.05 20.73
N PRO A 87 12.93 4.23 21.52
CA PRO A 87 14.22 3.69 21.13
C PRO A 87 14.08 2.70 19.97
N CYS A 88 15.08 2.63 19.10
CA CYS A 88 15.16 1.57 18.10
C CYS A 88 15.42 0.23 18.78
N THR A 89 14.39 -0.64 18.84
CA THR A 89 14.50 -2.00 19.37
C THR A 89 14.58 -3.03 18.24
N GLN A 90 15.03 -4.24 18.57
CA GLN A 90 15.05 -5.36 17.61
C GLN A 90 13.65 -5.65 17.02
N GLN A 91 12.59 -5.44 17.80
CA GLN A 91 11.21 -5.63 17.35
C GLN A 91 10.82 -4.60 16.27
N VAL A 92 11.24 -3.34 16.43
CA VAL A 92 11.04 -2.29 15.42
C VAL A 92 11.77 -2.62 14.12
N VAL A 93 13.00 -3.14 14.22
CA VAL A 93 13.77 -3.58 13.05
C VAL A 93 13.11 -4.76 12.33
N VAL A 94 12.61 -5.75 13.07
CA VAL A 94 11.90 -6.91 12.50
C VAL A 94 10.62 -6.45 11.80
N LEU A 95 9.87 -5.55 12.43
CA LEU A 95 8.66 -5.00 11.83
C LEU A 95 8.95 -4.23 10.54
N MET A 96 9.98 -3.37 10.55
CA MET A 96 10.42 -2.65 9.35
C MET A 96 10.75 -3.62 8.20
N ARG A 97 11.47 -4.70 8.46
CA ARG A 97 11.77 -5.72 7.43
C ARG A 97 10.51 -6.43 6.93
N GLY A 98 9.59 -6.78 7.83
CA GLY A 98 8.31 -7.37 7.48
C GLY A 98 7.50 -6.46 6.56
N SER A 99 7.38 -5.18 6.91
CA SER A 99 6.69 -4.18 6.09
C SER A 99 7.37 -3.91 4.76
N ALA A 100 8.70 -4.00 4.67
CA ALA A 100 9.41 -3.89 3.39
C ALA A 100 9.04 -5.04 2.43
N ASN A 101 9.01 -6.28 2.95
CA ASN A 101 8.64 -7.44 2.15
C ASN A 101 7.17 -7.37 1.71
N MET A 102 6.26 -7.05 2.64
CA MET A 102 4.83 -6.86 2.31
C MET A 102 4.62 -5.76 1.28
N LEU A 103 5.30 -4.62 1.42
CA LEU A 103 5.21 -3.53 0.45
C LEU A 103 5.57 -4.01 -0.96
N LYS A 104 6.66 -4.76 -1.09
CA LYS A 104 7.07 -5.30 -2.39
C LYS A 104 6.01 -6.23 -2.99
N ASP A 105 5.55 -7.21 -2.21
CA ASP A 105 4.57 -8.20 -2.67
C ASP A 105 3.23 -7.54 -3.05
N ASP A 106 2.76 -6.58 -2.24
CA ASP A 106 1.52 -5.86 -2.51
C ASP A 106 1.64 -4.93 -3.74
N LEU A 107 2.81 -4.33 -3.99
CA LEU A 107 3.05 -3.53 -5.19
C LEU A 107 3.06 -4.39 -6.46
N ASP A 108 3.68 -5.57 -6.39
CA ASP A 108 3.68 -6.52 -7.50
C ASP A 108 2.24 -6.99 -7.81
N GLU A 109 1.45 -7.28 -6.78
CA GLU A 109 0.06 -7.68 -6.91
C GLU A 109 -0.84 -6.54 -7.42
N LEU A 110 -0.64 -5.31 -6.92
CA LEU A 110 -1.36 -4.13 -7.39
C LEU A 110 -1.09 -3.89 -8.88
N GLU A 111 0.18 -3.90 -9.29
CA GLU A 111 0.55 -3.73 -10.70
C GLU A 111 -0.06 -4.82 -11.59
N ARG A 112 -0.06 -6.08 -11.12
CA ARG A 112 -0.67 -7.21 -11.82
C ARG A 112 -2.17 -7.05 -11.98
N ARG A 113 -2.89 -6.59 -10.94
CA ARG A 113 -4.34 -6.38 -11.01
C ARG A 113 -4.72 -5.20 -11.88
N LEU A 114 -3.95 -4.13 -11.82
CA LEU A 114 -4.20 -2.94 -12.62
C LEU A 114 -3.86 -3.13 -14.11
N SER A 115 -3.04 -4.11 -14.45
CA SER A 115 -2.70 -4.43 -15.85
C SER A 115 -3.73 -5.34 -16.54
N ARG A 116 -4.75 -5.83 -15.82
CA ARG A 116 -5.87 -6.61 -16.37
C ARG A 116 -7.00 -5.69 -16.79
#